data_AF-A9L407-F1
#
_entry.id   AF-A9L407-F1
#
_cell.length_a   1.000
_cell.length_b   1.000
_cell.length_c   1.000
_cell.angle_alpha   90.00
_cell.angle_beta   90.00
_cell.angle_gamma   90.00
#
_symmetry.space_group_name_H-M   'P 1'
#
loop_
_entity.id
_entity.type
_entity.pdbx_description
1 polymer ?
#
loop_
_entity_poly.entity_id
_entity_poly.type
_entity_poly.pdbx_seq_one_letter_code
_entity_poly.pdbx_strand_id
1 'polypeptide(L)'
;MPKRLMLLISLYCLFSIAALLRAVTTQSFDVFTLGVLPVLVGIMMRTPWSSLVLKIYIGMQTLGFSALGITAIIAYRITPEDVKVIVSGHNIPMLPLTISIIVILLLQYWIAFSKVTSHYLTRQTQ
;
A
#
# COMPACT_ATOMS: atom_id res chain seq x y z
N MET A 1 17.52 11.55 6.32
CA MET A 1 16.38 10.62 6.52
C MET A 1 16.92 9.22 6.75
N PRO A 2 16.32 8.40 7.62
CA PRO A 2 16.69 6.99 7.76
C PRO A 2 16.51 6.24 6.44
N LYS A 3 17.47 5.39 6.04
CA LYS A 3 17.41 4.64 4.75
C LYS A 3 16.10 3.85 4.58
N ARG A 4 15.59 3.27 5.67
CA ARG A 4 14.30 2.54 5.72
C ARG A 4 13.11 3.42 5.37
N LEU A 5 13.13 4.67 5.82
CA LEU A 5 12.07 5.64 5.55
C LEU A 5 12.11 6.11 4.09
N MET A 6 13.30 6.25 3.53
CA MET A 6 13.48 6.60 2.11
C MET A 6 12.91 5.52 1.19
N LEU A 7 13.09 4.24 1.55
CA LEU A 7 12.47 3.12 0.86
C LEU A 7 10.94 3.19 0.94
N LEU A 8 10.37 3.46 2.13
CA LEU A 8 8.93 3.63 2.30
C LEU A 8 8.39 4.79 1.46
N ILE A 9 9.06 5.94 1.46
CA ILE A 9 8.69 7.11 0.66
C ILE A 9 8.72 6.77 -0.83
N SER A 10 9.78 6.12 -1.31
CA SER A 10 9.89 5.69 -2.71
C SER A 10 8.75 4.77 -3.12
N LEU A 11 8.39 3.82 -2.25
CA LEU A 11 7.27 2.91 -2.47
C LEU A 11 5.94 3.66 -2.53
N TYR A 12 5.73 4.60 -1.62
CA TYR A 12 4.49 5.40 -1.56
C TYR A 12 4.38 6.37 -2.74
N CYS A 13 5.50 6.92 -3.22
CA CYS A 13 5.52 7.69 -4.47
C CYS A 13 5.07 6.83 -5.65
N LEU A 14 5.59 5.60 -5.77
CA LEU A 14 5.19 4.67 -6.83
C LEU A 14 3.69 4.33 -6.72
N PHE A 15 3.20 4.04 -5.52
CA PHE A 15 1.78 3.79 -5.28
C PHE A 15 0.91 5.00 -5.59
N SER A 16 1.36 6.20 -5.26
CA SER A 16 0.64 7.43 -5.58
C SER A 16 0.53 7.65 -7.08
N ILE A 17 1.61 7.40 -7.83
CA ILE A 17 1.58 7.49 -9.30
C ILE A 17 0.62 6.45 -9.86
N ALA A 18 0.73 5.19 -9.45
CA ALA A 18 -0.14 4.11 -9.90
C ALA A 18 -1.61 4.37 -9.56
N ALA A 19 -1.89 4.88 -8.37
CA ALA A 19 -3.23 5.23 -7.92
C ALA A 19 -3.81 6.39 -8.74
N LEU A 20 -3.05 7.46 -8.97
CA LEU A 20 -3.50 8.59 -9.79
C LEU A 20 -3.78 8.16 -11.23
N LEU A 21 -2.90 7.34 -11.81
CA LEU A 21 -3.12 6.75 -13.13
C LEU A 21 -4.42 5.96 -13.17
N ARG A 22 -4.67 5.11 -12.17
CA ARG A 22 -5.92 4.35 -12.04
C ARG A 22 -7.13 5.27 -11.91
N ALA A 23 -7.07 6.28 -11.05
CA ALA A 23 -8.19 7.19 -10.82
C ALA A 23 -8.56 8.00 -12.06
N VAL A 24 -7.56 8.41 -12.85
CA VAL A 24 -7.81 9.08 -14.14
C VAL A 24 -8.44 8.13 -15.15
N THR A 25 -7.96 6.89 -15.25
CA THR A 25 -8.51 5.92 -16.22
C THR A 25 -9.90 5.41 -15.85
N THR A 26 -10.18 5.21 -14.56
CA THR A 26 -11.48 4.72 -14.08
C THR A 26 -12.46 5.83 -13.68
N GLN A 27 -12.04 7.10 -13.78
CA GLN A 27 -12.80 8.28 -13.33
C GLN A 27 -13.33 8.12 -11.89
N SER A 28 -12.62 7.35 -11.07
CA SER A 28 -13.08 6.92 -9.74
C SER A 28 -12.01 7.22 -8.70
N PHE A 29 -12.30 8.22 -7.87
CA PHE A 29 -11.49 8.57 -6.71
C PHE A 29 -12.00 7.80 -5.49
N ASP A 30 -11.23 6.81 -5.06
CA ASP A 30 -11.51 6.04 -3.85
C ASP A 30 -10.54 6.39 -2.71
N VAL A 31 -10.86 5.86 -1.53
CA VAL A 31 -10.09 6.12 -0.30
C VAL A 31 -8.67 5.55 -0.39
N PHE A 32 -8.44 4.46 -1.13
CA PHE A 32 -7.10 3.91 -1.34
C PHE A 32 -6.23 4.83 -2.20
N THR A 33 -6.85 5.45 -3.20
CA THR A 33 -6.22 6.39 -4.12
C THR A 33 -5.86 7.70 -3.42
N LEU A 34 -6.81 8.28 -2.68
CA LEU A 34 -6.58 9.56 -2.02
C LEU A 34 -5.79 9.42 -0.73
N GLY A 35 -5.90 8.28 -0.02
CA GLY A 35 -5.28 8.06 1.28
C GLY A 35 -3.75 8.05 1.26
N VAL A 36 -3.12 7.72 0.12
CA VAL A 36 -1.65 7.71 -0.01
C VAL A 36 -1.05 9.11 0.02
N LEU A 37 -1.80 10.11 -0.45
CA LEU A 37 -1.32 11.50 -0.59
C LEU A 37 -1.11 12.17 0.78
N PRO A 38 -2.07 12.17 1.73
CA PRO A 38 -1.85 12.66 3.09
C PRO A 38 -0.68 11.96 3.80
N VAL A 39 -0.48 10.66 3.55
CA VAL A 39 0.65 9.93 4.14
C VAL A 39 1.98 10.47 3.59
N LEU A 40 2.11 10.62 2.28
CA LEU A 40 3.30 11.18 1.64
C LEU A 40 3.59 12.59 2.13
N VAL A 41 2.58 13.47 2.10
CA VAL A 41 2.71 14.86 2.55
C VAL A 41 3.14 14.89 4.02
N GLY A 42 2.48 14.10 4.87
CA GLY A 42 2.80 14.02 6.30
C GLY A 42 4.25 13.59 6.57
N ILE A 43 4.75 12.58 5.83
CA ILE A 43 6.11 12.08 6.00
C ILE A 43 7.15 13.09 5.50
N MET A 44 6.88 13.76 4.36
CA MET A 44 7.77 14.77 3.80
C MET A 44 7.87 16.01 4.69
N MET A 45 6.72 16.48 5.21
CA MET A 45 6.64 17.64 6.10
C MET A 45 7.03 17.32 7.56
N ARG A 46 7.27 16.04 7.89
CA ARG A 46 7.64 15.57 9.23
C ARG A 46 6.62 15.94 10.32
N THR A 47 5.37 15.95 9.94
CA THR A 47 4.27 16.36 10.82
C THR A 47 3.95 15.27 11.85
N PRO A 48 3.64 15.61 13.13
CA PRO A 48 3.41 14.62 14.18
C PRO A 48 2.19 13.71 13.89
N TRP A 49 1.17 14.22 13.19
CA TRP A 49 0.00 13.42 12.79
C TRP A 49 0.31 12.36 11.74
N SER A 50 1.44 12.48 11.02
CA SER A 50 1.82 11.56 9.94
C SER A 50 1.99 10.12 10.45
N SER A 51 2.48 9.94 11.68
CA SER A 51 2.64 8.61 12.28
C SER A 51 1.29 7.90 12.45
N LEU A 52 0.26 8.63 12.87
CA LEU A 52 -1.09 8.10 13.02
C LEU A 52 -1.70 7.79 11.64
N VAL A 53 -1.63 8.73 10.71
CA VAL A 53 -2.19 8.57 9.36
C VAL A 53 -1.53 7.42 8.60
N LEU A 54 -0.21 7.24 8.71
CA LEU A 54 0.50 6.09 8.13
C LEU A 54 -0.04 4.76 8.66
N LYS A 55 -0.26 4.65 9.97
CA LYS A 55 -0.79 3.42 10.59
C LYS A 55 -2.24 3.14 10.17
N ILE A 56 -3.08 4.18 10.13
CA ILE A 56 -4.47 4.06 9.65
C ILE A 56 -4.48 3.59 8.19
N TYR A 57 -3.63 4.19 7.35
CA TYR A 57 -3.54 3.85 5.94
C TYR A 57 -3.09 2.40 5.72
N ILE A 58 -2.07 1.94 6.45
CA ILE A 58 -1.63 0.54 6.42
C ILE A 58 -2.74 -0.41 6.90
N GLY A 59 -3.46 -0.04 7.96
CA GLY A 59 -4.60 -0.83 8.44
C GLY A 59 -5.70 -0.95 7.38
N MET A 60 -6.03 0.16 6.72
CA MET A 60 -6.99 0.18 5.62
C MET A 60 -6.54 -0.66 4.43
N GLN A 61 -5.28 -0.53 3.98
CA GLN A 61 -4.71 -1.37 2.93
C GLN A 61 -4.82 -2.85 3.30
N THR A 62 -4.51 -3.20 4.55
CA THR A 62 -4.58 -4.59 5.03
C THR A 62 -6.00 -5.13 4.94
N LEU A 63 -7.00 -4.35 5.34
CA LEU A 63 -8.41 -4.73 5.20
C LEU A 63 -8.82 -4.88 3.73
N GLY A 64 -8.44 -3.93 2.88
CA GLY A 64 -8.74 -3.97 1.44
C GLY A 64 -8.11 -5.19 0.75
N PHE A 65 -6.81 -5.41 0.94
CA PHE A 65 -6.11 -6.56 0.35
C PHE A 65 -6.57 -7.89 0.93
N SER A 66 -6.96 -7.93 2.21
CA SER A 66 -7.55 -9.15 2.79
C SER A 66 -8.89 -9.47 2.15
N ALA A 67 -9.77 -8.49 2.01
CA ALA A 67 -11.07 -8.68 1.37
C ALA A 67 -10.91 -9.13 -0.09
N LEU A 68 -10.11 -8.39 -0.88
CA LEU A 68 -9.84 -8.74 -2.28
C LEU A 68 -9.14 -10.09 -2.42
N GLY A 69 -8.18 -10.38 -1.55
CA GLY A 69 -7.42 -11.63 -1.57
C GLY A 69 -8.28 -12.85 -1.25
N ILE A 70 -9.12 -12.77 -0.22
CA ILE A 70 -10.05 -13.86 0.13
C ILE A 70 -11.02 -14.10 -1.02
N THR A 71 -11.64 -13.04 -1.57
CA THR A 71 -12.54 -13.15 -2.72
C THR A 71 -11.84 -13.78 -3.92
N ALA A 72 -10.62 -13.36 -4.23
CA ALA A 72 -9.87 -13.90 -5.36
C ALA A 72 -9.49 -15.38 -5.17
N ILE A 73 -9.09 -15.78 -3.95
CA ILE A 73 -8.80 -17.19 -3.63
C ILE A 73 -10.05 -18.05 -3.79
N ILE A 74 -11.19 -17.61 -3.27
CA ILE A 74 -12.46 -18.34 -3.38
C ILE A 74 -12.87 -18.45 -4.85
N ALA A 75 -12.84 -17.34 -5.60
CA ALA A 75 -13.17 -17.32 -7.02
C ALA A 75 -12.29 -18.29 -7.81
N TYR A 76 -10.98 -18.30 -7.53
CA TYR A 76 -10.03 -19.21 -8.18
C TYR A 76 -10.34 -20.68 -7.90
N ARG A 77 -10.96 -21.01 -6.76
CA ARG A 77 -11.39 -22.38 -6.44
C ARG A 77 -12.70 -22.78 -7.10
N ILE A 78 -13.62 -21.84 -7.32
CA ILE A 78 -14.92 -22.12 -7.93
C ILE A 78 -14.79 -22.18 -9.46
N THR A 79 -14.16 -21.18 -10.07
CA THR A 79 -14.05 -21.05 -11.53
C THR A 79 -12.65 -20.61 -11.94
N PRO A 80 -11.63 -21.49 -11.90
CA PRO A 80 -10.23 -21.12 -12.13
C PRO A 80 -9.94 -20.53 -13.52
N GLU A 81 -10.77 -20.84 -14.52
CA GLU A 81 -10.60 -20.38 -15.89
C GLU A 81 -10.94 -18.88 -16.05
N ASP A 82 -11.89 -18.38 -15.27
CA ASP A 82 -12.45 -17.02 -15.40
C ASP A 82 -11.70 -15.96 -14.58
N VAL A 83 -10.79 -16.38 -13.69
CA VAL A 83 -10.06 -15.50 -12.75
C VAL A 83 -8.55 -15.44 -13.03
N LYS A 84 -8.12 -15.95 -14.18
CA LYS A 84 -6.72 -15.85 -14.61
C LYS A 84 -6.40 -14.39 -14.91
N VAL A 85 -5.36 -13.87 -14.24
CA VAL A 85 -4.84 -12.54 -14.53
C VAL A 85 -3.93 -12.65 -15.75
N ILE A 86 -4.50 -12.43 -16.93
CA ILE A 86 -3.77 -12.47 -18.21
C ILE A 86 -3.33 -11.05 -18.54
N VAL A 87 -2.01 -10.82 -18.52
CA VAL A 87 -1.41 -9.55 -18.95
C VAL A 87 -0.60 -9.81 -20.21
N SER A 88 -0.96 -9.17 -21.31
CA SER A 88 -0.26 -9.32 -22.61
C SER A 88 -0.11 -10.77 -23.08
N GLY A 89 -1.10 -11.61 -22.80
CA GLY A 89 -1.10 -13.04 -23.16
C GLY A 89 -0.32 -13.95 -22.20
N HIS A 90 0.32 -13.40 -21.15
CA HIS A 90 0.99 -14.18 -20.12
C HIS A 90 0.11 -14.34 -18.88
N ASN A 91 -0.04 -15.57 -18.40
CA ASN A 91 -0.83 -15.86 -17.20
C ASN A 91 0.01 -15.57 -15.95
N ILE A 92 -0.42 -14.60 -15.16
CA ILE A 92 0.22 -14.29 -13.87
C ILE A 92 -0.39 -15.23 -12.81
N PRO A 93 0.41 -16.15 -12.25
CA PRO A 93 -0.11 -17.05 -11.22
C PRO A 93 -0.52 -16.27 -9.96
N MET A 94 -1.71 -16.58 -9.44
CA MET A 94 -2.30 -15.87 -8.30
C MET A 94 -1.51 -16.02 -6.98
N LEU A 95 -0.86 -17.17 -6.78
CA LEU A 95 -0.11 -17.43 -5.55
C LEU A 95 1.11 -16.50 -5.39
N PRO A 96 2.02 -16.38 -6.39
CA PRO A 96 3.10 -15.41 -6.34
C PRO A 96 2.63 -13.98 -6.11
N LEU A 97 1.56 -13.55 -6.81
CA LEU A 97 0.99 -12.22 -6.63
C LEU A 97 0.54 -11.97 -5.18
N THR A 98 -0.19 -12.92 -4.60
CA THR A 98 -0.67 -12.84 -3.22
C THR A 98 0.49 -12.76 -2.23
N ILE A 99 1.51 -13.61 -2.40
CA ILE A 99 2.71 -13.61 -1.55
C ILE A 99 3.45 -12.27 -1.67
N SER A 100 3.59 -11.72 -2.88
CA SER A 100 4.23 -10.42 -3.09
C SER A 100 3.49 -9.30 -2.34
N ILE A 101 2.16 -9.26 -2.39
CA ILE A 101 1.36 -8.26 -1.66
C ILE A 101 1.58 -8.38 -0.14
N ILE A 102 1.56 -9.62 0.39
CA ILE A 102 1.81 -9.88 1.82
C ILE A 102 3.20 -9.39 2.24
N VAL A 103 4.23 -9.71 1.47
CA VAL A 103 5.60 -9.28 1.75
C VAL A 103 5.72 -7.75 1.76
N ILE A 104 5.10 -7.08 0.79
CA ILE A 104 5.09 -5.62 0.70
C ILE A 104 4.38 -5.01 1.93
N LEU A 105 3.23 -5.56 2.34
CA LEU A 105 2.50 -5.10 3.53
C LEU A 105 3.32 -5.28 4.82
N LEU A 106 3.96 -6.44 5.00
CA LEU A 106 4.80 -6.70 6.18
C LEU A 106 5.98 -5.74 6.25
N LEU A 107 6.60 -5.42 5.12
CA LEU A 107 7.67 -4.43 5.04
C LEU A 107 7.18 -3.03 5.44
N GLN A 108 5.98 -2.63 5.01
CA GLN A 108 5.37 -1.36 5.44
C GLN A 108 5.11 -1.34 6.95
N TYR A 109 4.53 -2.42 7.50
CA TYR A 109 4.31 -2.58 8.94
C TYR A 109 5.61 -2.45 9.73
N TRP A 110 6.67 -3.16 9.32
CA TRP A 110 7.97 -3.07 9.96
C TRP A 110 8.42 -1.62 10.06
N ILE A 111 8.40 -0.89 8.94
CA ILE A 111 8.93 0.47 8.89
C ILE A 111 8.04 1.42 9.70
N ALA A 112 6.71 1.33 9.57
CA ALA A 112 5.76 2.22 10.23
C ALA A 112 5.79 2.09 11.76
N PHE A 113 5.97 0.88 12.30
CA PHE A 113 6.04 0.63 13.75
C PHE A 113 7.46 0.71 14.32
N SER A 114 8.47 0.99 13.49
CA SER A 114 9.83 1.12 13.99
C SER A 114 10.04 2.38 14.84
N LYS A 115 10.85 2.27 15.90
CA LYS A 115 11.24 3.41 16.75
C LYS A 115 11.88 4.55 15.94
N VAL A 116 12.58 4.20 14.86
CA VAL A 116 13.25 5.15 13.95
C VAL A 116 12.24 6.05 13.23
N THR A 117 11.14 5.49 12.72
CA THR A 117 10.07 6.25 12.06
C THR A 117 9.32 7.13 13.05
N SER A 118 8.98 6.59 14.22
CA SER A 118 8.34 7.36 15.29
C SER A 118 9.20 8.56 15.69
N HIS A 119 10.48 8.33 15.99
CA HIS A 119 11.40 9.40 16.37
C HIS A 119 11.59 10.41 15.23
N TYR A 120 11.62 9.98 13.96
CA TYR A 120 11.74 10.90 12.82
C TYR A 120 10.53 11.83 12.67
N LEU A 121 9.32 11.34 12.91
CA LEU A 121 8.07 12.10 12.75
C LEU A 121 7.71 12.94 13.99
N THR A 122 8.20 12.57 15.17
CA THR A 122 7.90 13.27 16.44
C THR A 122 8.97 14.31 16.83
N ARG A 123 10.15 14.30 16.20
CA ARG A 123 11.28 15.19 16.61
C ARG A 123 11.07 16.69 16.39
N GLN A 124 10.03 17.11 15.67
CA GLN A 124 9.71 18.54 15.50
C GLN A 124 8.80 19.11 16.61
N THR A 125 8.34 18.27 17.54
CA THR A 125 7.51 18.68 18.68
C THR A 125 8.29 18.85 19.99
N GLN A 126 9.64 18.83 19.94
CA GLN A 126 10.53 19.28 21.02
C GLN A 126 11.44 20.37 20.47
#